data_AF-A0A8S1M2S7-F1
#
_entry.id   AF-A0A8S1M2S7-F1
#
_cell.length_a   1.000
_cell.length_b   1.000
_cell.length_c   1.000
_cell.angle_alpha   90.00
_cell.angle_beta   90.00
_cell.angle_gamma   90.00
#
_symmetry.space_group_name_H-M   'P 1'
#
loop_
_entity.id
_entity.type
_entity.pdbx_description
1 polymer ?
#
loop_
_entity_poly.entity_id
_entity_poly.type
_entity_poly.pdbx_seq_one_letter_code
_entity_poly.pdbx_strand_id
1 'polypeptide(L)'
;MSLTKVSINDNDYKQSGIQPTQNNAPQLPKREYKMISKEKKTQLIRTVLLQKCKIKRIAKDLNINYATAKTILHNYRKKNIQFEQREHLKQATYTNTQKFSKLNLKIILNDKIVKQQEYVLPTF
;
A
#
# COMPACT_ATOMS: atom_id res chain seq x y z
N MET A 1 15.70 52.08 -2.56
CA MET A 1 16.75 51.08 -2.86
C MET A 1 16.07 49.83 -3.39
N SER A 2 15.88 49.75 -4.70
CA SER A 2 15.26 48.61 -5.37
C SER A 2 16.33 47.58 -5.71
N LEU A 3 16.10 46.33 -5.34
CA LEU A 3 16.98 45.20 -5.66
C LEU A 3 16.65 44.71 -7.07
N THR A 4 17.68 44.57 -7.91
CA THR A 4 17.55 43.94 -9.22
C THR A 4 18.63 42.88 -9.42
N LYS A 5 18.22 41.83 -10.16
CA LYS A 5 18.97 40.68 -10.71
C LYS A 5 19.02 39.46 -9.77
N VAL A 6 19.06 38.22 -10.26
CA VAL A 6 19.63 37.70 -11.51
C VAL A 6 18.81 36.48 -11.98
N SER A 7 18.50 36.37 -13.27
CA SER A 7 18.02 35.10 -13.85
C SER A 7 19.19 34.14 -14.02
N ILE A 8 19.11 32.99 -13.35
CA ILE A 8 20.07 31.90 -13.51
C ILE A 8 19.77 31.24 -14.87
N ASN A 9 20.68 31.45 -15.83
CA ASN A 9 20.70 30.72 -17.09
C ASN A 9 21.38 29.37 -16.86
N ASP A 10 20.58 28.33 -16.61
CA ASP A 10 21.04 26.94 -16.71
C ASP A 10 20.96 26.51 -18.17
N ASN A 11 21.96 26.90 -18.97
CA ASN A 11 22.08 26.54 -20.37
C ASN A 11 23.33 25.68 -20.56
N ASP A 12 23.22 24.38 -20.27
CA ASP A 12 24.17 23.36 -20.72
C ASP A 12 23.44 22.02 -20.96
N TYR A 13 22.41 22.05 -21.82
CA TYR A 13 22.05 20.87 -22.61
C TYR A 13 22.38 21.16 -24.07
N LYS A 14 23.49 20.59 -24.52
CA LYS A 14 23.92 20.54 -25.92
C LYS A 14 22.75 20.04 -26.78
N GLN A 15 22.06 20.96 -27.46
CA GLN A 15 21.24 20.67 -28.64
C GLN A 15 22.18 20.33 -29.78
N SER A 16 22.53 19.05 -29.94
CA SER A 16 22.93 18.54 -31.25
C SER A 16 21.67 18.41 -32.09
N GLY A 17 21.48 19.33 -33.04
CA GLY A 17 20.42 19.28 -34.01
C GLY A 17 20.43 17.96 -34.77
N ILE A 18 19.30 17.26 -34.74
CA ILE A 18 19.01 16.18 -35.68
C ILE A 18 17.91 16.72 -36.58
N GLN A 19 18.29 16.97 -37.84
CA GLN A 19 17.37 17.24 -38.94
C GLN A 19 16.22 16.22 -38.93
N PRO A 20 15.03 16.55 -39.45
CA PRO A 20 14.00 15.55 -39.69
C PRO A 20 14.43 14.71 -40.90
N THR A 21 15.40 13.84 -40.72
CA THR A 21 15.64 12.73 -41.64
C THR A 21 14.39 11.88 -41.57
N GLN A 22 13.65 11.85 -42.67
CA GLN A 22 12.59 10.87 -42.90
C GLN A 22 13.24 9.49 -42.86
N ASN A 23 13.37 8.97 -41.64
CA ASN A 23 13.88 7.65 -41.39
C ASN A 23 12.79 6.69 -41.88
N ASN A 24 13.01 6.15 -43.08
CA ASN A 24 12.54 4.83 -43.49
C ASN A 24 13.18 3.75 -42.59
N ALA A 25 13.14 3.96 -41.26
CA ALA A 25 13.51 2.94 -40.30
C ALA A 25 12.38 1.90 -40.34
N PRO A 26 12.70 0.61 -40.55
CA PRO A 26 11.69 -0.43 -40.46
C PRO A 26 11.01 -0.30 -39.10
N GLN A 27 9.67 -0.15 -39.10
CA GLN A 27 8.89 -0.11 -37.89
C GLN A 27 9.16 -1.43 -37.15
N LEU A 28 10.00 -1.37 -36.11
CA LEU A 28 10.29 -2.53 -35.30
C LEU A 28 8.95 -3.04 -34.74
N PRO A 29 8.67 -4.34 -34.86
CA PRO A 29 7.40 -4.88 -34.38
C PRO A 29 7.23 -4.52 -32.91
N LYS A 30 6.07 -3.95 -32.59
CA LYS A 30 5.70 -3.63 -31.21
C LYS A 30 5.81 -4.92 -30.40
N ARG A 31 6.52 -4.87 -29.27
CA ARG A 31 6.66 -6.03 -28.38
C ARG A 31 5.27 -6.49 -27.94
N GLU A 32 4.93 -7.72 -28.26
CA GLU A 32 3.70 -8.34 -27.79
C GLU A 32 3.71 -8.42 -26.27
N TYR A 33 2.61 -7.95 -25.66
CA TYR A 33 2.44 -8.05 -24.23
C TYR A 33 2.14 -9.49 -23.83
N LYS A 34 3.09 -10.11 -23.11
CA LYS A 34 2.88 -11.45 -22.53
C LYS A 34 2.29 -11.32 -21.13
N MET A 35 1.06 -11.79 -20.96
CA MET A 35 0.45 -11.91 -19.63
C MET A 35 1.22 -12.93 -18.78
N ILE A 36 1.55 -12.54 -17.56
CA ILE A 36 2.14 -13.44 -16.57
C ILE A 36 1.03 -14.24 -15.90
N SER A 37 1.17 -15.56 -15.87
CA SER A 37 0.24 -16.48 -15.21
C SER A 37 0.10 -16.17 -13.71
N LYS A 38 -1.06 -16.51 -13.14
CA LYS A 38 -1.34 -16.28 -11.71
C LYS A 38 -0.35 -17.02 -10.81
N GLU A 39 0.01 -18.25 -11.17
CA GLU A 39 1.00 -19.08 -10.46
C GLU A 39 2.38 -18.43 -10.39
N LYS A 40 2.87 -17.90 -11.51
CA LYS A 40 4.16 -17.21 -11.52
C LYS A 40 4.15 -15.95 -10.65
N LYS A 41 3.01 -15.23 -10.61
CA LYS A 41 2.85 -14.06 -9.71
C LYS A 41 2.89 -14.49 -8.24
N THR A 42 2.17 -15.53 -7.86
CA THR A 42 2.15 -16.01 -6.47
C THR A 42 3.50 -16.57 -6.04
N GLN A 43 4.19 -17.30 -6.93
CA GLN A 43 5.53 -17.82 -6.68
C GLN A 43 6.56 -16.70 -6.50
N LEU A 44 6.53 -15.66 -7.36
CA LEU A 44 7.37 -14.47 -7.21
C LEU A 44 7.15 -13.78 -5.86
N ILE A 45 5.88 -13.59 -5.48
CA ILE A 45 5.53 -12.91 -4.22
C ILE A 45 6.00 -13.72 -3.02
N ARG A 46 5.72 -15.03 -2.99
CA ARG A 46 6.12 -15.92 -1.89
C ARG A 46 7.63 -15.95 -1.71
N THR A 47 8.39 -16.19 -2.77
CA THR A 47 9.86 -16.31 -2.71
C THR A 47 10.53 -14.98 -2.33
N VAL A 48 10.08 -13.85 -2.88
CA VAL A 48 10.68 -12.55 -2.56
C VAL A 48 10.31 -12.08 -1.16
N LEU A 49 9.05 -12.21 -0.74
CA LEU A 49 8.59 -11.65 0.53
C LEU A 49 8.75 -12.60 1.72
N LEU A 50 8.44 -13.90 1.56
CA LEU A 50 8.54 -14.88 2.65
C LEU A 50 9.98 -15.37 2.80
N GLN A 51 10.64 -15.75 1.70
CA GLN A 51 12.01 -16.29 1.73
C GLN A 51 13.09 -15.20 1.63
N LYS A 52 12.69 -13.92 1.55
CA LYS A 52 13.58 -12.74 1.47
C LYS A 52 14.62 -12.80 0.34
N CYS A 53 14.29 -13.46 -0.76
CA CYS A 53 15.19 -13.58 -1.90
C CYS A 53 15.28 -12.29 -2.74
N LYS A 54 16.44 -12.05 -3.36
CA LYS A 54 16.64 -10.90 -4.26
C LYS A 54 15.72 -11.00 -5.48
N ILE A 55 14.91 -9.96 -5.73
CA ILE A 55 13.95 -9.88 -6.85
C ILE A 55 14.60 -10.20 -8.20
N LYS A 56 15.80 -9.66 -8.45
CA LYS A 56 16.54 -9.86 -9.70
C LYS A 56 16.85 -11.33 -9.99
N ARG A 57 17.07 -12.15 -8.95
CA ARG A 57 17.34 -13.59 -9.09
C ARG A 57 16.05 -14.33 -9.46
N ILE A 58 15.02 -14.18 -8.64
CA ILE A 58 13.74 -14.86 -8.86
C ILE A 58 13.08 -14.47 -10.19
N ALA A 59 13.20 -13.20 -10.61
CA ALA A 59 12.69 -12.76 -11.90
C ALA A 59 13.34 -13.51 -13.08
N LYS A 60 14.65 -13.80 -12.99
CA LYS A 60 15.34 -14.65 -13.98
C LYS A 60 14.82 -16.08 -13.92
N ASP A 61 14.73 -16.66 -12.72
CA ASP A 61 14.28 -18.05 -12.55
C ASP A 61 12.86 -18.29 -13.08
N LEU A 62 11.97 -17.29 -12.94
CA LEU A 62 10.59 -17.36 -13.44
C LEU A 62 10.41 -16.91 -14.91
N ASN A 63 11.49 -16.48 -15.56
CA ASN A 63 11.48 -15.86 -16.89
C ASN A 63 10.52 -14.66 -16.98
N ILE A 64 10.60 -13.75 -16.01
CA ILE A 64 9.82 -12.51 -15.94
C ILE A 64 10.76 -11.32 -16.09
N ASN A 65 10.36 -10.30 -16.86
CA ASN A 65 11.10 -9.05 -16.91
C ASN A 65 11.15 -8.41 -15.51
N TYR A 66 12.34 -8.03 -15.07
CA TYR A 66 12.58 -7.39 -13.78
C TYR A 66 11.67 -6.18 -13.54
N ALA A 67 11.42 -5.36 -14.55
CA ALA A 67 10.50 -4.22 -14.44
C ALA A 67 9.08 -4.68 -14.05
N THR A 68 8.58 -5.73 -14.71
CA THR A 68 7.27 -6.30 -14.42
C THR A 68 7.22 -6.93 -13.02
N ALA A 69 8.28 -7.62 -12.60
CA ALA A 69 8.40 -8.16 -11.25
C ALA A 69 8.31 -7.06 -10.18
N LYS A 70 9.01 -5.93 -10.39
CA LYS A 70 8.96 -4.76 -9.51
C LYS A 70 7.54 -4.20 -9.42
N THR A 71 6.82 -4.07 -10.54
CA THR A 71 5.42 -3.62 -10.57
C THR A 71 4.49 -4.58 -9.83
N ILE A 72 4.65 -5.89 -10.00
CA ILE A 72 3.84 -6.90 -9.29
C ILE A 72 4.02 -6.74 -7.77
N LEU A 73 5.26 -6.64 -7.30
CA LEU A 73 5.57 -6.47 -5.88
C LEU A 73 5.04 -5.14 -5.32
N HIS A 74 5.20 -4.05 -6.05
CA HIS A 74 4.67 -2.74 -5.66
C HIS A 74 3.14 -2.79 -5.49
N ASN A 75 2.44 -3.33 -6.49
CA ASN A 75 0.99 -3.45 -6.45
C ASN A 75 0.52 -4.38 -5.33
N TYR A 76 1.24 -5.47 -5.06
CA TYR A 76 0.93 -6.37 -3.96
C TYR A 76 1.05 -5.66 -2.60
N ARG A 77 2.16 -4.93 -2.37
CA ARG A 77 2.35 -4.16 -1.12
C ARG A 77 1.26 -3.11 -0.93
N LYS A 78 0.95 -2.35 -1.98
CA LYS A 78 -0.11 -1.32 -1.95
C LYS A 78 -1.47 -1.92 -1.59
N LYS A 79 -1.80 -3.10 -2.13
CA LYS A 79 -3.07 -3.78 -1.82
C LYS A 79 -3.13 -4.27 -0.38
N ASN A 80 -2.06 -4.85 0.16
CA ASN A 80 -2.06 -5.32 1.55
C ASN A 80 -2.19 -4.16 2.55
N ILE A 81 -1.49 -3.05 2.30
CA ILE A 81 -1.62 -1.84 3.14
C ILE A 81 -3.07 -1.31 3.13
N GLN A 82 -3.73 -1.34 1.97
CA GLN A 82 -5.14 -0.95 1.86
C GLN A 82 -6.10 -1.94 2.53
N PHE A 83 -5.75 -3.22 2.61
CA PHE A 83 -6.55 -4.22 3.33
C PHE A 83 -6.45 -4.02 4.84
N GLU A 84 -5.25 -3.85 5.39
CA GLU A 84 -5.06 -3.55 6.82
C GLU A 84 -5.78 -2.26 7.23
N GLN A 85 -5.70 -1.20 6.41
CA GLN A 85 -6.42 0.05 6.67
C GLN A 85 -7.95 -0.10 6.64
N ARG A 86 -8.50 -1.06 5.88
CA ARG A 86 -9.96 -1.29 5.80
C ARG A 86 -10.49 -2.14 6.95
N GLU A 87 -9.69 -3.06 7.50
CA GLU A 87 -10.10 -3.84 8.68
C GLU A 87 -10.33 -2.93 9.90
N HIS A 88 -9.55 -1.86 10.04
CA HIS A 88 -9.73 -0.90 11.12
C HIS A 88 -10.93 0.05 10.96
N LEU A 89 -11.55 0.13 9.77
CA LEU A 89 -12.50 1.20 9.45
C LEU A 89 -13.98 0.80 9.36
N LYS A 90 -14.34 -0.47 9.54
CA LYS A 90 -15.76 -0.89 9.46
C LYS A 90 -16.12 -2.06 10.36
N GLN A 91 -16.32 -1.79 11.65
CA GLN A 91 -17.23 -2.57 12.49
C GLN A 91 -18.07 -1.61 13.33
N ALA A 92 -19.14 -1.07 12.74
CA ALA A 92 -20.27 -0.57 13.52
C ALA A 92 -21.16 -1.77 13.84
N THR A 93 -20.86 -2.44 14.94
CA THR A 93 -21.63 -3.60 15.40
C THR A 93 -22.77 -3.09 16.27
N TYR A 94 -24.01 -3.19 15.79
CA TYR A 94 -25.18 -2.98 16.64
C TYR A 94 -25.42 -4.24 17.47
N THR A 95 -24.97 -4.23 18.72
CA THR A 95 -25.39 -5.24 19.71
C THR A 95 -26.68 -4.75 20.34
N ASN A 96 -27.77 -5.48 20.11
CA ASN A 96 -29.01 -5.30 20.86
C ASN A 96 -28.69 -5.52 22.35
N THR A 97 -28.65 -4.45 23.13
CA THR A 97 -28.37 -4.52 24.56
C THR A 97 -29.57 -5.18 25.23
N GLN A 98 -29.39 -6.44 25.62
CA GLN A 98 -30.28 -7.13 26.54
C GLN A 98 -30.50 -6.20 27.75
N LYS A 99 -31.76 -5.83 28.00
CA LYS A 99 -32.14 -4.86 29.05
C LYS A 99 -31.50 -5.27 30.38
N PHE A 100 -30.42 -4.60 30.76
CA PHE A 100 -29.80 -4.79 32.07
C PHE A 100 -30.71 -4.12 33.11
N SER A 101 -31.33 -4.90 33.99
CA SER A 101 -32.16 -4.40 35.08
C SER A 101 -31.34 -3.74 36.21
N LYS A 102 -30.01 -3.88 36.16
CA LYS A 102 -29.10 -3.50 37.24
C LYS A 102 -27.79 -2.94 36.67
N LEU A 103 -27.35 -1.81 37.22
CA LEU A 103 -26.06 -1.18 36.92
C LEU A 103 -25.17 -1.26 38.17
N ASN A 104 -24.02 -1.91 38.04
CA ASN A 104 -23.04 -2.05 39.11
C ASN A 104 -21.84 -1.14 38.84
N LEU A 105 -21.62 -0.13 39.69
CA LEU A 105 -20.46 0.75 39.64
C LEU A 105 -19.42 0.31 40.67
N LYS A 106 -18.17 0.17 40.24
CA LYS A 106 -17.03 -0.22 41.08
C LYS A 106 -15.83 0.66 40.78
N ILE A 107 -15.29 1.33 41.80
CA ILE A 107 -14.06 2.11 41.71
C ILE A 107 -12.93 1.29 42.30
N ILE A 108 -11.89 1.03 41.51
CA ILE A 108 -10.72 0.25 41.90
C ILE A 108 -9.48 1.15 41.84
N LEU A 109 -8.72 1.20 42.94
CA LEU A 109 -7.43 1.89 43.04
C LEU A 109 -6.42 0.92 43.67
N ASN A 110 -5.28 0.71 43.00
CA ASN A 110 -4.20 -0.19 43.44
C ASN A 110 -4.72 -1.58 43.84
N ASP A 111 -5.54 -2.20 42.96
CA ASP A 111 -6.18 -3.50 43.15
C ASP A 111 -7.12 -3.63 44.36
N LYS A 112 -7.40 -2.52 45.06
CA LYS A 112 -8.37 -2.45 46.15
C LYS A 112 -9.66 -1.79 45.68
N ILE A 113 -10.78 -2.38 46.07
CA ILE A 113 -12.11 -1.87 45.76
C ILE A 113 -12.40 -0.74 46.74
N VAL A 114 -12.42 0.49 46.25
CA VAL A 114 -12.60 1.69 47.08
C VAL A 114 -14.08 1.99 47.29
N LYS A 115 -14.91 1.72 46.28
CA LYS A 115 -16.35 1.98 46.36
C LYS A 115 -17.12 1.07 45.42
N GLN A 116 -18.25 0.54 45.88
CA GLN A 116 -19.19 -0.23 45.08
C GLN A 116 -20.61 0.26 45.34
N GLN A 117 -21.39 0.47 44.26
CA GLN A 117 -22.78 0.89 44.37
C GLN A 117 -23.62 0.20 43.29
N GLU A 118 -24.74 -0.38 43.71
CA GLU A 118 -25.72 -1.03 42.85
C GLU A 118 -26.90 -0.07 42.61
N TYR A 119 -27.26 0.13 41.35
CA TYR A 119 -28.43 0.90 40.95
C TYR A 119 -29.41 -0.01 40.22
N VAL A 120 -30.63 -0.06 40.73
CA VAL A 120 -31.76 -0.78 40.12
C VAL A 120 -32.67 0.25 39.48
N LEU A 121 -32.98 0.07 38.19
CA LEU A 121 -33.95 0.93 37.51
C LEU A 121 -35.36 0.52 37.98
N PRO A 122 -36.19 1.44 38.49
CA PRO A 122 -37.57 1.12 38.83
C PRO A 122 -38.35 0.79 37.55
N THR A 123 -38.84 -0.43 37.46
CA THR A 123 -39.83 -0.83 36.46
C THR A 123 -41.19 -0.28 36.89
N PHE A 124 -41.69 0.73 36.17
CA PHE A 124 -43.10 1.14 36.21
C PHE A 124 -43.91 0.30 35.21
#